data_AF-A0A6H0ZLH1-F1
#
_entry.id   AF-A0A6H0ZLH1-F1
#
_cell.length_a   1.000
_cell.length_b   1.000
_cell.length_c   1.000
_cell.angle_alpha   90.00
_cell.angle_beta   90.00
_cell.angle_gamma   90.00
#
_symmetry.space_group_name_H-M   'P 1'
#
loop_
_entity.id
_entity.type
_entity.pdbx_description
1 polymer ?
#
loop_
_entity_poly.entity_id
_entity_poly.type
_entity_poly.pdbx_seq_one_letter_code
_entity_poly.pdbx_strand_id
1 'polypeptide(L)'
;MTIETTILENPLFERQLELEQEMRTSGIQRFRKSVEKASEKGVMTSVMSVNRLVIEAHEKVVEAINAFIAEAQSGKAGRRHAAVAYISKFDVDTVANITARVILDELTRKSNLTKTCLAIGSMLENEFNSRKFEEEMPRAHKKFLKKANQETLEKRRWSHLLFPARLLGVELEDWPEKDRLLVGLKLVDLFISATGLVEKKDILSSRFGTLQILDGNERTMQWIEEENRRLEHLFPIFMPTIVRVSVIRGQGFH
;
A
#
# COMPACT_ATOMS: atom_id res chain seq x y z
N MET A 1 -22.70 -48.70 -15.20
CA MET A 1 -22.94 -47.24 -15.21
C MET A 1 -21.81 -46.60 -14.43
N THR A 2 -20.96 -45.85 -15.12
CA THR A 2 -19.86 -45.09 -14.51
C THR A 2 -20.44 -43.93 -13.69
N ILE A 3 -19.76 -43.55 -12.61
CA ILE A 3 -20.22 -42.53 -11.63
C ILE A 3 -20.59 -41.19 -12.32
N GLU A 4 -19.98 -40.90 -13.46
CA GLU A 4 -20.23 -39.69 -14.28
C GLU A 4 -21.64 -39.65 -14.87
N THR A 5 -22.23 -40.79 -15.26
CA THR A 5 -23.60 -40.81 -15.80
C THR A 5 -24.64 -40.48 -14.71
N THR A 6 -24.28 -40.70 -13.43
CA THR A 6 -25.20 -40.58 -12.29
C THR A 6 -25.34 -39.15 -11.74
N ILE A 7 -24.39 -38.26 -12.05
CA ILE A 7 -24.41 -36.87 -11.55
C ILE A 7 -25.24 -35.97 -12.47
N LEU A 8 -25.10 -36.12 -13.79
CA LEU A 8 -25.86 -35.36 -14.78
C LEU A 8 -27.36 -35.66 -14.74
N GLU A 9 -27.74 -36.87 -14.32
CA GLU A 9 -29.13 -37.30 -14.15
C GLU A 9 -29.72 -36.90 -12.78
N ASN A 10 -28.93 -36.26 -11.91
CA ASN A 10 -29.40 -35.86 -10.59
C ASN A 10 -30.41 -34.70 -10.71
N PRO A 11 -31.60 -34.78 -10.10
CA PRO A 11 -32.61 -33.72 -10.18
C PRO A 11 -32.15 -32.38 -9.60
N LEU A 12 -31.08 -32.37 -8.80
CA LEU A 12 -30.47 -31.19 -8.20
C LEU A 12 -29.24 -30.67 -8.99
N PHE A 13 -28.87 -31.30 -10.11
CA PHE A 13 -27.67 -30.93 -10.87
C PHE A 13 -27.72 -29.50 -11.40
N GLU A 14 -28.81 -29.11 -12.07
CA GLU A 14 -29.00 -27.73 -12.55
C GLU A 14 -28.92 -26.72 -11.40
N ARG A 15 -29.54 -27.04 -10.27
CA ARG A 15 -29.49 -26.17 -9.08
C ARG A 15 -28.07 -26.09 -8.49
N GLN A 16 -27.28 -27.15 -8.59
CA GLN A 16 -25.86 -27.14 -8.20
C GLN A 16 -25.05 -26.22 -9.13
N LEU A 17 -25.27 -26.26 -10.44
CA LEU A 17 -24.60 -25.38 -11.40
C LEU A 17 -24.93 -23.90 -11.15
N GLU A 18 -26.21 -23.60 -10.88
CA GLU A 18 -26.64 -22.26 -10.47
C GLU A 18 -25.93 -21.79 -9.20
N LEU A 19 -25.82 -22.66 -8.18
CA LEU A 19 -25.11 -22.35 -6.95
C LEU A 19 -23.63 -22.07 -7.21
N GLU A 20 -22.95 -22.86 -8.02
CA GLU A 20 -21.54 -22.62 -8.37
C GLU A 20 -21.34 -21.33 -9.15
N GLN A 21 -22.28 -20.99 -10.03
CA GLN A 21 -22.28 -19.70 -10.72
C GLN A 21 -22.51 -18.54 -9.75
N GLU A 22 -23.38 -18.71 -8.75
CA GLU A 22 -23.60 -17.75 -7.67
C GLU A 22 -22.35 -17.60 -6.79
N MET A 23 -21.66 -18.69 -6.46
CA MET A 23 -20.39 -18.68 -5.71
C MET A 23 -19.33 -17.84 -6.43
N ARG A 24 -19.18 -18.03 -7.74
CA ARG A 24 -18.25 -17.25 -8.59
C ARG A 24 -18.65 -15.77 -8.64
N THR A 25 -19.91 -15.49 -8.94
CA THR A 25 -20.42 -14.12 -9.09
C THR A 25 -20.30 -13.33 -7.79
N SER A 26 -20.68 -13.93 -6.66
CA SER A 26 -20.55 -13.32 -5.33
C SER A 26 -19.08 -13.10 -4.95
N GLY A 27 -18.18 -13.99 -5.38
CA GLY A 27 -16.73 -13.83 -5.25
C GLY A 27 -16.20 -12.58 -5.95
N ILE A 28 -16.57 -12.40 -7.23
CA ILE A 28 -16.21 -11.24 -8.05
C ILE A 28 -16.73 -9.95 -7.39
N GLN A 29 -18.00 -9.92 -6.98
CA GLN A 29 -18.59 -8.75 -6.32
C GLN A 29 -17.87 -8.39 -5.01
N ARG A 30 -17.54 -9.40 -4.19
CA ARG A 30 -16.77 -9.21 -2.95
C ARG A 30 -15.40 -8.60 -3.24
N PHE A 31 -14.69 -9.12 -4.24
CA PHE A 31 -13.39 -8.62 -4.66
C PHE A 31 -13.48 -7.15 -5.10
N ARG A 32 -14.36 -6.83 -6.04
CA ARG A 32 -14.55 -5.45 -6.55
C ARG A 32 -14.87 -4.46 -5.42
N LYS A 33 -15.80 -4.83 -4.53
CA LYS A 33 -16.16 -4.03 -3.34
C LYS A 33 -14.99 -3.83 -2.38
N SER A 34 -14.06 -4.78 -2.30
CA SER A 34 -12.84 -4.64 -1.49
C SER A 34 -11.86 -3.63 -2.09
N VAL A 35 -11.70 -3.64 -3.41
CA VAL A 35 -10.84 -2.69 -4.15
C VAL A 35 -11.41 -1.28 -4.04
N GLU A 36 -12.72 -1.12 -4.24
CA GLU A 36 -13.41 0.16 -4.09
C GLU A 36 -13.21 0.76 -2.69
N LYS A 37 -13.47 -0.03 -1.64
CA LYS A 37 -13.26 0.39 -0.25
C LYS A 37 -11.80 0.75 0.04
N ALA A 38 -10.84 0.03 -0.53
CA ALA A 38 -9.42 0.34 -0.36
C ALA A 38 -9.07 1.68 -1.02
N SER A 39 -9.64 1.97 -2.19
CA SER A 39 -9.50 3.24 -2.91
C SER A 39 -10.08 4.41 -2.10
N GLU A 40 -11.31 4.28 -1.61
CA GLU A 40 -11.98 5.30 -0.78
C GLU A 40 -11.19 5.63 0.48
N LYS A 41 -10.64 4.59 1.14
CA LYS A 41 -9.86 4.73 2.37
C LYS A 41 -8.42 5.18 2.14
N GLY A 42 -7.92 5.16 0.90
CA GLY A 42 -6.54 5.48 0.60
C GLY A 42 -5.54 4.43 1.10
N VAL A 43 -5.91 3.16 1.03
CA VAL A 43 -5.07 2.01 1.42
C VAL A 43 -4.94 1.02 0.26
N MET A 44 -4.73 1.54 -0.94
CA MET A 44 -4.64 0.76 -2.17
C MET A 44 -3.54 -0.31 -2.10
N THR A 45 -2.46 -0.08 -1.36
CA THR A 45 -1.38 -1.05 -1.13
C THR A 45 -1.82 -2.30 -0.35
N SER A 46 -3.04 -2.31 0.21
CA SER A 46 -3.68 -3.54 0.73
C SER A 46 -4.29 -4.42 -0.37
N VAL A 47 -4.53 -3.87 -1.56
CA VAL A 47 -5.00 -4.60 -2.73
C VAL A 47 -3.82 -5.35 -3.36
N MET A 48 -4.04 -6.62 -3.72
CA MET A 48 -2.99 -7.50 -4.23
C MET A 48 -2.26 -6.95 -5.47
N SER A 49 -2.98 -6.36 -6.42
CA SER A 49 -2.41 -5.77 -7.64
C SER A 49 -1.44 -4.63 -7.31
N VAL A 50 -1.84 -3.71 -6.45
CA VAL A 50 -0.99 -2.56 -6.06
C VAL A 50 0.16 -3.01 -5.16
N ASN A 51 -0.04 -3.98 -4.27
CA ASN A 51 1.05 -4.53 -3.46
C ASN A 51 2.13 -5.20 -4.32
N ARG A 52 1.77 -5.81 -5.47
CA ARG A 52 2.75 -6.31 -6.44
C ARG A 52 3.62 -5.19 -7.01
N LEU A 53 3.04 -4.02 -7.29
CA LEU A 53 3.81 -2.85 -7.72
C LEU A 53 4.75 -2.32 -6.63
N VAL A 54 4.35 -2.38 -5.35
CA VAL A 54 5.25 -2.04 -4.23
C VAL A 54 6.48 -2.94 -4.25
N ILE A 55 6.28 -4.25 -4.41
CA ILE A 55 7.37 -5.24 -4.45
C ILE A 55 8.27 -5.01 -5.67
N GLU A 56 7.69 -4.81 -6.84
CA GLU A 56 8.46 -4.57 -8.08
C GLU A 56 9.24 -3.25 -8.06
N ALA A 57 8.68 -2.21 -7.43
CA ALA A 57 9.33 -0.90 -7.32
C ALA A 57 10.49 -0.91 -6.31
N HIS A 58 10.47 -1.81 -5.33
CA HIS A 58 11.33 -1.74 -4.13
C HIS A 58 12.82 -1.66 -4.48
N GLU A 59 13.35 -2.63 -5.22
CA GLU A 59 14.78 -2.69 -5.57
C GLU A 59 15.25 -1.44 -6.34
N LYS A 60 14.47 -1.01 -7.33
CA LYS A 60 14.77 0.19 -8.14
C LYS A 60 14.82 1.46 -7.28
N VAL A 61 13.92 1.57 -6.29
CA VAL A 61 13.87 2.72 -5.38
C VAL A 61 15.03 2.68 -4.40
N VAL A 62 15.41 1.49 -3.89
CA VAL A 62 16.60 1.31 -3.03
C VAL A 62 17.86 1.75 -3.76
N GLU A 63 18.07 1.31 -5.00
CA GLU A 63 19.21 1.72 -5.84
C GLU A 63 19.26 3.23 -6.03
N ALA A 64 18.11 3.85 -6.35
CA ALA A 64 18.02 5.29 -6.56
C ALA A 64 18.32 6.10 -5.28
N ILE A 65 17.87 5.63 -4.11
CA ILE A 65 18.16 6.27 -2.82
C ILE A 65 19.66 6.14 -2.49
N ASN A 66 20.25 4.96 -2.66
CA ASN A 66 21.69 4.75 -2.44
C ASN A 66 22.54 5.65 -3.33
N ALA A 67 22.22 5.71 -4.63
CA ALA A 67 22.91 6.60 -5.57
C ALA A 67 22.82 8.07 -5.13
N PHE A 68 21.64 8.50 -4.65
CA PHE A 68 21.46 9.85 -4.13
C PHE A 68 22.28 10.13 -2.86
N ILE A 69 22.31 9.20 -1.91
CA ILE A 69 23.11 9.34 -0.70
C ILE A 69 24.61 9.46 -1.06
N ALA A 70 25.10 8.60 -1.95
CA ALA A 70 26.48 8.64 -2.42
C ALA A 70 26.81 9.96 -3.15
N GLU A 71 25.92 10.44 -4.01
CA GLU A 71 26.07 11.73 -4.69
C GLU A 71 26.17 12.88 -3.68
N ALA A 72 25.31 12.89 -2.65
CA ALA A 72 25.32 13.93 -1.64
C ALA A 72 26.58 13.92 -0.77
N GLN A 73 27.10 12.73 -0.46
CA GLN A 73 28.32 12.55 0.31
C GLN A 73 29.60 12.85 -0.49
N SER A 74 29.52 12.96 -1.81
CA SER A 74 30.66 13.32 -2.67
C SER A 74 31.20 14.74 -2.46
N GLY A 75 30.51 15.57 -1.66
CA GLY A 75 30.86 16.97 -1.40
C GLY A 75 30.42 17.93 -2.51
N LYS A 76 29.82 17.44 -3.60
CA LYS A 76 29.23 18.28 -4.63
C LYS A 76 27.93 18.92 -4.14
N ALA A 77 27.76 20.20 -4.46
CA ALA A 77 26.47 20.86 -4.27
C ALA A 77 25.42 20.19 -5.17
N GLY A 78 24.25 19.90 -4.61
CA GLY A 78 23.17 19.31 -5.38
C GLY A 78 21.80 19.54 -4.78
N ARG A 79 20.79 19.31 -5.61
CA ARG A 79 19.42 19.71 -5.32
C ARG A 79 18.85 18.87 -4.18
N ARG A 80 18.46 19.55 -3.09
CA ARG A 80 17.86 18.95 -1.87
C ARG A 80 18.77 17.97 -1.13
N HIS A 81 20.09 18.18 -1.14
CA HIS A 81 21.04 17.37 -0.34
C HIS A 81 20.75 17.42 1.17
N ALA A 82 20.09 18.47 1.66
CA ALA A 82 19.61 18.54 3.04
C ALA A 82 18.68 17.35 3.44
N ALA A 83 18.02 16.70 2.48
CA ALA A 83 17.20 15.52 2.74
C ALA A 83 18.03 14.34 3.28
N VAL A 84 19.33 14.27 2.94
CA VAL A 84 20.20 13.14 3.29
C VAL A 84 20.43 13.05 4.79
N ALA A 85 20.45 14.18 5.51
CA ALA A 85 20.55 14.19 6.97
C ALA A 85 19.38 13.45 7.65
N TYR A 86 18.20 13.45 7.01
CA TYR A 86 17.02 12.75 7.50
C TYR A 86 16.95 11.31 6.98
N ILE A 87 17.21 11.09 5.68
CA ILE A 87 17.15 9.77 5.06
C ILE A 87 18.20 8.82 5.67
N SER A 88 19.40 9.32 5.99
CA SER A 88 20.49 8.52 6.55
C SER A 88 20.24 8.06 7.99
N LYS A 89 19.14 8.48 8.64
CA LYS A 89 18.72 7.97 9.95
C LYS A 89 18.08 6.57 9.89
N PHE A 90 17.85 6.04 8.68
CA PHE A 90 17.17 4.78 8.46
C PHE A 90 18.00 3.87 7.57
N ASP A 91 17.67 2.58 7.67
CA ASP A 91 17.98 1.61 6.64
C ASP A 91 17.23 1.97 5.33
N VAL A 92 17.91 1.82 4.19
CA VAL A 92 17.42 2.29 2.89
C VAL A 92 16.18 1.51 2.43
N ASP A 93 16.08 0.22 2.74
CA ASP A 93 14.90 -0.58 2.44
C ASP A 93 13.66 -0.05 3.17
N THR A 94 13.82 0.40 4.42
CA THR A 94 12.73 1.06 5.16
C THR A 94 12.22 2.29 4.40
N VAL A 95 13.14 3.15 3.97
CA VAL A 95 12.79 4.40 3.26
C VAL A 95 12.11 4.10 1.93
N ALA A 96 12.63 3.13 1.18
CA ALA A 96 12.07 2.71 -0.10
C ALA A 96 10.65 2.15 0.05
N ASN A 97 10.43 1.24 1.00
CA ASN A 97 9.11 0.65 1.24
C ASN A 97 8.08 1.68 1.74
N ILE A 98 8.45 2.58 2.65
CA ILE A 98 7.57 3.67 3.09
C ILE A 98 7.21 4.58 1.92
N THR A 99 8.22 4.99 1.13
CA THR A 99 8.04 5.87 -0.03
C THR A 99 7.10 5.24 -1.05
N ALA A 100 7.36 3.98 -1.44
CA ALA A 100 6.55 3.26 -2.40
C ALA A 100 5.11 3.10 -1.92
N ARG A 101 4.91 2.75 -0.64
CA ARG A 101 3.57 2.57 -0.09
C ARG A 101 2.76 3.87 -0.09
N VAL A 102 3.33 4.95 0.46
CA VAL A 102 2.62 6.23 0.54
C VAL A 102 2.28 6.77 -0.85
N ILE A 103 3.19 6.63 -1.83
CA ILE A 103 2.93 7.05 -3.21
C ILE A 103 1.84 6.18 -3.85
N LEU A 104 1.92 4.86 -3.72
CA LEU A 104 1.00 3.94 -4.38
C LEU A 104 -0.40 3.93 -3.73
N ASP A 105 -0.51 4.30 -2.45
CA ASP A 105 -1.79 4.54 -1.75
C ASP A 105 -2.54 5.79 -2.24
N GLU A 106 -1.86 6.67 -2.97
CA GLU A 106 -2.41 7.92 -3.50
C GLU A 106 -2.75 7.87 -5.00
N LEU A 107 -2.47 6.74 -5.69
CA LEU A 107 -2.68 6.56 -7.14
C LEU A 107 -4.09 6.94 -7.60
N THR A 108 -5.12 6.48 -6.89
CA THR A 108 -6.52 6.63 -7.32
C THR A 108 -7.17 7.93 -6.86
N ARG A 109 -6.53 8.66 -5.93
CA ARG A 109 -7.11 9.84 -5.28
C ARG A 109 -6.68 11.16 -5.90
N LYS A 110 -5.83 11.14 -6.94
CA LYS A 110 -5.26 12.35 -7.59
C LYS A 110 -4.72 13.34 -6.57
N SER A 111 -3.86 12.81 -5.70
CA SER A 111 -3.38 13.52 -4.53
C SER A 111 -2.57 14.76 -4.90
N ASN A 112 -2.73 15.82 -4.10
CA ASN A 112 -1.84 16.98 -4.16
C ASN A 112 -0.40 16.53 -3.85
N LEU A 113 0.55 16.87 -4.72
CA LEU A 113 1.96 16.51 -4.59
C LEU A 113 2.53 16.91 -3.22
N THR A 114 2.25 18.14 -2.77
CA THR A 114 2.71 18.66 -1.47
C THR A 114 2.17 17.81 -0.32
N LYS A 115 0.90 17.40 -0.40
CA LYS A 115 0.28 16.54 0.63
C LYS A 115 0.97 15.19 0.70
N THR A 116 1.26 14.58 -0.44
CA THR A 116 1.96 13.28 -0.52
C THR A 116 3.39 13.39 0.00
N CYS A 117 4.09 14.47 -0.33
CA CYS A 117 5.45 14.72 0.19
C CYS A 117 5.46 14.87 1.72
N LEU A 118 4.51 15.63 2.27
CA LEU A 118 4.36 15.78 3.71
C LEU A 118 3.98 14.46 4.39
N ALA A 119 3.16 13.63 3.75
CA ALA A 119 2.81 12.31 4.26
C ALA A 119 4.04 11.39 4.35
N ILE A 120 4.88 11.35 3.31
CA ILE A 120 6.15 10.58 3.32
C ILE A 120 7.04 11.05 4.47
N GLY A 121 7.27 12.37 4.58
CA GLY A 121 8.12 12.93 5.64
C GLY A 121 7.58 12.65 7.04
N SER A 122 6.27 12.76 7.24
CA SER A 122 5.61 12.46 8.53
C SER A 122 5.68 10.97 8.87
N MET A 123 5.56 10.08 7.88
CA MET A 123 5.69 8.64 8.09
C MET A 123 7.11 8.24 8.51
N LEU A 124 8.13 8.83 7.87
CA LEU A 124 9.52 8.61 8.25
C LEU A 124 9.80 9.14 9.67
N GLU A 125 9.36 10.36 9.99
CA GLU A 125 9.47 10.93 11.33
C GLU A 125 8.80 10.02 12.39
N ASN A 126 7.58 9.55 12.13
CA ASN A 126 6.87 8.65 13.03
C ASN A 126 7.61 7.31 13.21
N GLU A 127 8.16 6.74 12.13
CA GLU A 127 8.96 5.53 12.18
C GLU A 127 10.24 5.72 13.00
N PHE A 128 10.94 6.84 12.84
CA PHE A 128 12.11 7.18 13.63
C PHE A 128 11.78 7.26 15.12
N ASN A 129 10.73 8.01 15.46
CA ASN A 129 10.26 8.17 16.82
C ASN A 129 9.76 6.87 17.45
N SER A 130 9.17 5.98 16.65
CA SER A 130 8.79 4.63 17.08
C SER A 130 10.00 3.78 17.43
N ARG A 131 11.05 3.79 16.59
CA ARG A 131 12.31 3.08 16.87
C ARG A 131 12.99 3.61 18.12
N LYS A 132 13.08 4.92 18.27
CA LYS A 132 13.62 5.55 19.49
C LYS A 132 12.84 5.12 20.74
N PHE A 133 11.51 5.08 20.66
CA PHE A 133 10.68 4.59 21.76
C PHE A 133 10.91 3.09 22.05
N GLU A 134 11.11 2.27 21.01
CA GLU A 134 11.45 0.85 21.16
C GLU A 134 12.81 0.65 21.85
N GLU A 135 13.80 1.45 21.47
CA GLU A 135 15.15 1.42 22.04
C GLU A 135 15.18 1.84 23.51
N GLU A 136 14.53 2.94 23.85
CA GLU A 136 14.52 3.46 25.24
C GLU A 136 13.60 2.65 26.16
N MET A 137 12.43 2.20 25.67
CA MET A 137 11.40 1.59 26.49
C MET A 137 10.68 0.40 25.79
N PRO A 138 11.38 -0.70 25.51
CA PRO A 138 10.87 -1.79 24.66
C PRO A 138 9.58 -2.44 25.17
N ARG A 139 9.44 -2.59 26.49
CA ARG A 139 8.22 -3.18 27.09
C ARG A 139 7.01 -2.26 26.93
N ALA A 140 7.20 -0.96 27.12
CA ALA A 140 6.13 0.02 26.97
C ALA A 140 5.77 0.17 25.48
N HIS A 141 6.77 0.28 24.61
CA HIS A 141 6.58 0.30 23.16
C HIS A 141 5.73 -0.88 22.68
N LYS A 142 6.13 -2.12 23.00
CA LYS A 142 5.36 -3.32 22.62
C LYS A 142 3.89 -3.28 23.09
N LYS A 143 3.65 -2.77 24.31
CA LYS A 143 2.29 -2.63 24.85
C LYS A 143 1.47 -1.60 24.05
N PHE A 144 2.03 -0.43 23.78
CA PHE A 144 1.33 0.64 23.05
C PHE A 144 1.22 0.34 21.55
N LEU A 145 2.21 -0.31 20.95
CA LEU A 145 2.16 -0.78 19.57
C LEU A 145 1.03 -1.78 19.36
N LYS A 146 0.82 -2.72 20.30
CA LYS A 146 -0.32 -3.64 20.25
C LYS A 146 -1.66 -2.90 20.24
N LYS A 147 -1.79 -1.83 21.04
CA LYS A 147 -3.00 -0.99 21.08
C LYS A 147 -3.14 -0.17 19.80
N ALA A 148 -2.05 0.41 19.31
CA ALA A 148 -2.01 1.18 18.07
C ALA A 148 -2.44 0.33 16.86
N ASN A 149 -2.03 -0.93 16.79
CA ASN A 149 -2.39 -1.84 15.69
C ASN A 149 -3.88 -2.26 15.69
N GLN A 150 -4.65 -1.97 16.75
CA GLN A 150 -6.11 -2.17 16.75
C GLN A 150 -6.85 -1.01 16.09
N GLU A 151 -6.17 0.11 15.86
CA GLU A 151 -6.76 1.31 15.30
C GLU A 151 -6.79 1.25 13.77
N THR A 152 -7.90 1.71 13.20
CA THR A 152 -8.08 1.70 11.73
C THR A 152 -7.54 2.97 11.08
N LEU A 153 -7.59 4.11 11.78
CA LEU A 153 -7.09 5.38 11.26
C LEU A 153 -5.61 5.54 11.56
N GLU A 154 -4.79 5.72 10.53
CA GLU A 154 -3.34 5.84 10.65
C GLU A 154 -2.89 6.94 11.62
N LYS A 155 -3.50 8.13 11.53
CA LYS A 155 -3.24 9.24 12.47
C LYS A 155 -3.49 8.84 13.92
N ARG A 156 -4.55 8.08 14.19
CA ARG A 156 -4.87 7.62 15.54
C ARG A 156 -3.94 6.50 15.98
N ARG A 157 -3.54 5.60 15.07
CA ARG A 157 -2.54 4.56 15.31
C ARG A 157 -1.23 5.17 15.82
N TRP A 158 -0.67 6.14 15.09
CA TRP A 158 0.54 6.84 15.52
C TRP A 158 0.36 7.62 16.82
N SER A 159 -0.78 8.29 16.99
CA SER A 159 -1.10 8.99 18.24
C SER A 159 -1.12 8.02 19.44
N HIS A 160 -1.71 6.84 19.29
CA HIS A 160 -1.75 5.82 20.35
C HIS A 160 -0.39 5.23 20.71
N LEU A 161 0.61 5.37 19.83
CA LEU A 161 1.98 4.92 20.07
C LEU A 161 2.85 6.04 20.65
N LEU A 162 2.88 7.19 19.99
CA LEU A 162 3.84 8.26 20.28
C LEU A 162 3.39 9.22 21.39
N PHE A 163 2.08 9.39 21.61
CA PHE A 163 1.60 10.22 22.74
C PHE A 163 2.01 9.61 24.10
N PRO A 164 1.83 8.30 24.35
CA PRO A 164 2.37 7.67 25.55
C PRO A 164 3.89 7.76 25.68
N ALA A 165 4.63 7.67 24.57
CA ALA A 165 6.09 7.82 24.60
C ALA A 165 6.50 9.19 25.17
N ARG A 166 5.85 10.27 24.72
CA ARG A 166 6.04 11.62 25.28
C ARG A 166 5.73 11.71 26.77
N LEU A 167 4.64 11.08 27.22
CA LEU A 167 4.26 11.07 28.64
C LEU A 167 5.24 10.28 29.50
N LEU A 168 5.90 9.28 28.93
CA LEU A 168 6.93 8.49 29.60
C LEU A 168 8.31 9.16 29.59
N GLY A 169 8.44 10.34 28.98
CA GLY A 169 9.68 11.11 28.96
C GLY A 169 10.64 10.76 27.82
N VAL A 170 10.19 10.01 26.80
CA VAL A 170 10.98 9.75 25.59
C VAL A 170 11.06 11.03 24.77
N GLU A 171 12.27 11.48 24.49
CA GLU A 171 12.50 12.70 23.69
C GLU A 171 12.28 12.42 22.20
N LEU A 172 11.07 12.67 21.71
CA LEU A 172 10.76 12.50 20.27
C LEU A 172 11.36 13.66 19.45
N GLU A 173 11.84 13.35 18.24
CA GLU A 173 12.20 14.37 17.26
C GLU A 173 10.93 14.95 16.61
N ASP A 174 10.85 16.28 16.53
CA ASP A 174 9.84 16.98 15.76
C ASP A 174 10.53 17.62 14.53
N TRP A 175 10.25 17.09 13.35
CA TRP A 175 10.84 17.58 12.10
C TRP A 175 10.06 18.79 11.58
N PRO A 176 10.75 19.90 11.24
CA PRO A 176 10.10 21.05 10.63
C PRO A 176 9.31 20.65 9.38
N GLU A 177 8.14 21.26 9.16
CA GLU A 177 7.29 20.97 8.00
C GLU A 177 8.03 21.16 6.67
N LYS A 178 8.87 22.20 6.59
CA LYS A 178 9.74 22.47 5.44
C LYS A 178 10.68 21.31 5.12
N ASP A 179 11.23 20.68 6.15
CA ASP A 179 12.21 19.61 5.99
C ASP A 179 11.52 18.29 5.61
N ARG A 180 10.36 17.99 6.23
CA ARG A 180 9.50 16.87 5.80
C ARG A 180 9.08 16.99 4.35
N LEU A 181 8.68 18.20 3.92
CA LEU A 181 8.34 18.49 2.54
C LEU A 181 9.54 18.29 1.61
N LEU A 182 10.73 18.76 2.00
CA LEU A 182 11.95 18.62 1.23
C LEU A 182 12.37 17.15 1.04
N VAL A 183 12.28 16.34 2.10
CA VAL A 183 12.52 14.89 2.08
C VAL A 183 11.52 14.22 1.14
N GLY A 184 10.23 14.48 1.33
CA GLY A 184 9.18 13.92 0.48
C GLY A 184 9.34 14.27 -1.00
N LEU A 185 9.65 15.53 -1.33
CA LEU A 185 9.89 15.95 -2.71
C LEU A 185 11.06 15.21 -3.35
N LYS A 186 12.14 14.98 -2.60
CA LYS A 186 13.29 14.24 -3.14
C LYS A 186 12.95 12.77 -3.34
N LEU A 187 12.25 12.14 -2.40
CA LEU A 187 11.85 10.73 -2.49
C LEU A 187 10.85 10.49 -3.63
N VAL A 188 9.89 11.40 -3.84
CA VAL A 188 8.98 11.35 -5.00
C VAL A 188 9.77 11.49 -6.32
N ASP A 189 10.73 12.41 -6.40
CA ASP A 189 11.57 12.55 -7.60
C ASP A 189 12.37 11.27 -7.90
N LEU A 190 12.94 10.64 -6.87
CA LEU A 190 13.66 9.36 -7.01
C LEU A 190 12.71 8.23 -7.43
N PHE A 191 11.52 8.15 -6.83
CA PHE A 191 10.53 7.13 -7.18
C PHE A 191 10.07 7.25 -8.64
N ILE A 192 9.76 8.45 -9.11
CA ILE A 192 9.35 8.70 -10.50
C ILE A 192 10.46 8.32 -11.46
N SER A 193 11.69 8.80 -11.21
CA SER A 193 12.83 8.54 -12.11
C SER A 193 13.23 7.07 -12.15
N ALA A 194 13.12 6.34 -11.05
CA ALA A 194 13.51 4.93 -10.97
C ALA A 194 12.45 3.98 -11.55
N THR A 195 11.16 4.26 -11.32
CA THR A 195 10.08 3.29 -11.60
C THR A 195 9.23 3.68 -12.80
N GLY A 196 9.05 4.97 -13.05
CA GLY A 196 8.11 5.49 -14.03
C GLY A 196 6.64 5.20 -13.73
N LEU A 197 6.26 4.61 -12.59
CA LEU A 197 4.88 4.18 -12.29
C LEU A 197 3.89 5.34 -12.10
N VAL A 198 4.41 6.49 -11.68
CA VAL A 198 3.62 7.70 -11.41
C VAL A 198 4.26 8.90 -12.10
N GLU A 199 3.46 9.92 -12.34
CA GLU A 199 3.86 11.16 -13.00
C GLU A 199 3.26 12.39 -12.30
N LYS A 200 3.90 13.54 -12.48
CA LYS A 200 3.40 14.82 -11.97
C LYS A 200 2.56 15.48 -13.06
N LYS A 201 1.35 15.91 -12.71
CA LYS A 201 0.48 16.67 -13.61
C LYS A 201 0.13 18.00 -12.98
N ASP A 202 0.17 19.06 -13.79
CA ASP A 202 -0.38 20.35 -13.44
C ASP A 202 -1.87 20.34 -13.78
N ILE A 203 -2.73 20.61 -12.79
CA ILE A 203 -4.17 20.76 -12.98
C ILE A 203 -4.60 22.17 -12.60
N LEU A 204 -5.58 22.71 -13.32
CA LEU A 204 -6.22 23.96 -12.95
C LEU A 204 -7.23 23.69 -11.82
N SER A 205 -6.96 24.29 -10.67
CA SER A 205 -7.81 24.32 -9.50
C SER A 205 -8.50 25.67 -9.39
N SER A 206 -9.83 25.66 -9.27
CA SER A 206 -10.61 26.89 -9.08
C SER A 206 -10.22 27.66 -7.81
N ARG A 207 -9.74 26.95 -6.77
CA ARG A 207 -9.37 27.54 -5.47
C ARG A 207 -7.91 27.96 -5.39
N PHE A 208 -7.01 27.23 -6.06
CA PHE A 208 -5.57 27.35 -5.86
C PHE A 208 -4.79 27.75 -7.12
N GLY A 209 -5.47 28.03 -8.23
CA GLY A 209 -4.82 28.25 -9.52
C GLY A 209 -4.22 26.95 -10.04
N THR A 210 -2.94 26.94 -10.42
CA THR A 210 -2.27 25.72 -10.87
C THR A 210 -1.84 24.87 -9.69
N LEU A 211 -2.32 23.63 -9.64
CA LEU A 211 -1.98 22.65 -8.61
C LEU A 211 -1.22 21.46 -9.21
N GLN A 212 -0.11 21.09 -8.59
CA GLN A 212 0.59 19.85 -8.92
C GLN A 212 -0.04 18.66 -8.19
N ILE A 213 -0.45 17.66 -8.97
CA ILE A 213 -0.90 16.37 -8.48
C ILE A 213 0.08 15.26 -8.85
N LEU A 214 0.11 14.23 -8.02
CA LEU A 214 0.75 12.96 -8.34
C LEU A 214 -0.33 11.98 -8.81
N ASP A 215 -0.15 11.43 -10.00
CA ASP A 215 -1.11 10.54 -10.66
C ASP A 215 -0.40 9.29 -11.17
N GLY A 216 -1.13 8.17 -11.23
CA GLY A 216 -0.63 6.97 -11.89
C GLY A 216 -0.42 7.25 -13.37
N ASN A 217 0.69 6.77 -13.93
CA ASN A 217 0.84 6.84 -15.38
C ASN A 217 -0.25 5.95 -16.05
N GLU A 218 -0.58 6.23 -17.31
CA GLU A 218 -1.67 5.52 -17.99
C GLU A 218 -1.44 4.00 -18.04
N ARG A 219 -0.20 3.58 -18.32
CA ARG A 219 0.20 2.17 -18.39
C ARG A 219 0.00 1.43 -17.06
N THR A 220 0.30 2.08 -15.93
CA THR A 220 0.17 1.51 -14.58
C THR A 220 -1.30 1.38 -14.23
N MET A 221 -2.12 2.37 -14.58
CA MET A 221 -3.55 2.30 -14.33
C MET A 221 -4.21 1.19 -15.15
N GLN A 222 -3.85 1.05 -16.43
CA GLN A 222 -4.30 -0.06 -17.28
C GLN A 222 -3.87 -1.42 -16.73
N TRP A 223 -2.60 -1.55 -16.34
CA TRP A 223 -2.08 -2.78 -15.74
C TRP A 223 -2.81 -3.15 -14.43
N ILE A 224 -3.08 -2.18 -13.55
CA ILE A 224 -3.84 -2.43 -12.31
C ILE A 224 -5.25 -2.93 -12.64
N GLU A 225 -5.91 -2.35 -13.64
CA GLU A 225 -7.25 -2.78 -14.05
C GLU A 225 -7.24 -4.22 -14.59
N GLU A 226 -6.32 -4.54 -15.50
CA GLU A 226 -6.16 -5.87 -16.06
C GLU A 226 -5.83 -6.91 -14.99
N GLU A 227 -4.92 -6.58 -14.08
CA GLU A 227 -4.55 -7.48 -12.99
C GLU A 227 -5.71 -7.70 -12.01
N ASN A 228 -6.49 -6.66 -11.70
CA ASN A 228 -7.71 -6.81 -10.90
C ASN A 228 -8.75 -7.69 -11.60
N ARG A 229 -8.93 -7.53 -12.91
CA ARG A 229 -9.81 -8.38 -13.73
C ARG A 229 -9.36 -9.85 -13.76
N ARG A 230 -8.04 -10.09 -13.74
CA ARG A 230 -7.50 -11.45 -13.60
C ARG A 230 -7.76 -12.03 -12.21
N LEU A 231 -7.56 -11.22 -11.17
CA LEU A 231 -7.67 -11.64 -9.77
C LEU A 231 -9.11 -11.88 -9.31
N GLU A 232 -10.10 -11.14 -9.82
CA GLU A 232 -11.49 -11.25 -9.34
C GLU A 232 -12.11 -12.65 -9.55
N HIS A 233 -11.62 -13.41 -10.52
CA HIS A 233 -12.06 -14.78 -10.80
C HIS A 233 -11.43 -15.83 -9.87
N LEU A 234 -10.38 -15.48 -9.11
CA LEU A 234 -9.62 -16.43 -8.29
C LEU A 234 -10.19 -16.62 -6.88
N PHE A 235 -11.23 -15.87 -6.50
CA PHE A 235 -11.72 -15.82 -5.12
C PHE A 235 -13.24 -16.05 -4.99
N PRO A 236 -13.79 -17.18 -5.48
CA PRO A 236 -15.21 -17.53 -5.29
C PRO A 236 -15.58 -17.60 -3.80
N ILE A 237 -16.85 -17.33 -3.48
CA ILE A 237 -17.40 -17.58 -2.13
C ILE A 237 -17.98 -18.98 -2.12
N PHE A 238 -17.30 -19.91 -1.45
CA PHE A 238 -17.75 -21.29 -1.39
C PHE A 238 -19.00 -21.45 -0.51
N MET A 239 -20.02 -22.10 -1.07
CA MET A 239 -21.26 -22.47 -0.38
C MET A 239 -21.40 -24.00 -0.32
N PRO A 240 -22.21 -24.55 0.59
CA PRO A 240 -22.44 -26.00 0.66
C PRO A 240 -22.96 -26.56 -0.66
N THR A 241 -22.40 -27.69 -1.10
CA THR A 241 -22.88 -28.41 -2.29
C THR A 241 -24.14 -29.20 -1.96
N ILE A 242 -25.11 -29.20 -2.87
CA ILE A 242 -26.40 -29.91 -2.69
C ILE A 242 -26.45 -31.26 -3.43
N VAL A 243 -25.43 -31.56 -4.23
CA VAL A 243 -25.18 -32.88 -4.82
C VAL A 243 -23.96 -33.52 -4.16
N ARG A 244 -23.89 -34.85 -4.20
CA ARG A 244 -22.74 -35.58 -3.67
C ARG A 244 -21.50 -35.23 -4.49
N VAL A 245 -20.48 -34.67 -3.83
CA VAL A 245 -19.18 -34.39 -4.45
C VAL A 245 -18.55 -35.73 -4.84
N SER A 246 -18.04 -35.82 -6.06
CA SER A 246 -17.28 -36.99 -6.49
C SER A 246 -16.07 -37.12 -5.56
N VAL A 247 -15.95 -38.26 -4.87
CA VAL A 247 -14.81 -38.54 -3.99
C VAL A 247 -13.65 -38.97 -4.87
N ILE A 248 -13.09 -38.04 -5.64
CA ILE A 248 -11.81 -38.23 -6.30
C ILE A 248 -10.76 -37.52 -5.44
N ARG A 249 -9.73 -38.28 -5.07
CA ARG A 249 -8.59 -37.87 -4.24
C ARG A 249 -8.01 -36.55 -4.75
N GLY A 250 -8.39 -35.44 -4.13
CA GLY A 250 -7.68 -34.16 -4.23
C GLY A 250 -8.29 -33.09 -5.14
N GLN A 251 -9.46 -33.28 -5.76
CA GLN A 251 -10.15 -32.19 -6.47
C GLN A 251 -11.60 -32.11 -6.02
N GLY A 252 -11.94 -31.07 -5.29
CA GLY A 252 -13.32 -30.69 -4.99
C GLY A 252 -13.66 -29.43 -5.77
N PHE A 253 -14.46 -29.59 -6.81
CA PHE A 253 -15.51 -28.77 -7.46
C PHE A 253 -15.86 -29.53 -8.75
N HIS A 254 -17.14 -29.54 -9.16
CA HIS A 254 -17.56 -30.20 -10.40
C HIS A 254 -17.25 -29.33 -11.63
#